data_AF-A0A3L6QWK7-F1
#
_entry.id   AF-A0A3L6QWK7-F1
#
_cell.length_a   1.000
_cell.length_b   1.000
_cell.length_c   1.000
_cell.angle_alpha   90.00
_cell.angle_beta   90.00
_cell.angle_gamma   90.00
#
_symmetry.space_group_name_H-M   'P 1'
#
loop_
_entity.id
_entity.type
_entity.pdbx_description
1 polymer ?
#
loop_
_entity_poly.entity_id
_entity_poly.type
_entity_poly.pdbx_seq_one_letter_code
_entity_poly.pdbx_strand_id
1 'polypeptide(L)'
;MGGVGDDEEDLQAGQEELFGRNANAPIDLVDAGDGEGDAGVAGSAAGAGASVDRDTESTGAKRNRPRTSDVWEDYEKIFRIENGKRIRFQVKCLHCGKFYAASSNFGTGTLKRHRAACSIRNKKSRSSQSLLQFSSDGSLGNWEYSLEVARTQLCRLIARLDLPLGFGDCDAFEEFIKLAHNPRFATVSRQTTSRDLVKYYTDRRNKVTETLAAASCVALTSDIWSGNAKEDYLSVVAHFVSADWDLEKRIIGLRLIDVSHNGDNIAERVLAVLQEFGLTNKVVSLTLDNASANTSAMNILSPQISGYVGTLFLHQRCACHIINLIVKSGLKRISYYLDAFRITISFLNSSNQRIASYKSYCIIVNERPRKFQLDMDMRWNSTYLMLKHLVPHKQSFSVFIQNHYPRGEGSPMLLTDAHWYVAEHILTFLELFYDSTVALSAVYDPTSSLILHHIIEIAGHLNNYENDSLFRSVVVPMKDKFLKYWRDIPLLYSITFIMDPRANLRGLNKALFCYLTSLVLITLLI
;
A
#
# COMPACT_ATOMS: atom_id res chain seq x y z
N MET A 1 -4.93 7.82 -29.19
CA MET A 1 -3.76 8.27 -28.40
C MET A 1 -4.25 9.34 -27.44
N GLY A 2 -4.79 8.92 -26.30
CA GLY A 2 -5.10 9.82 -25.19
C GLY A 2 -3.92 9.76 -24.24
N GLY A 3 -3.10 10.79 -24.25
CA GLY A 3 -2.04 10.94 -23.25
C GLY A 3 -2.71 11.14 -21.89
N VAL A 4 -2.22 10.42 -20.89
CA VAL A 4 -2.40 10.76 -19.48
C VAL A 4 -2.01 12.23 -19.36
N GLY A 5 -2.88 13.07 -18.82
CA GLY A 5 -2.56 14.48 -18.64
C GLY A 5 -1.52 14.59 -17.54
N ASP A 6 -0.39 15.23 -17.82
CA ASP A 6 0.70 15.54 -16.88
C ASP A 6 0.22 16.15 -15.54
N ASP A 7 -1.00 16.67 -15.48
CA ASP A 7 -1.69 17.17 -14.27
C ASP A 7 -1.95 16.05 -13.21
N GLU A 8 -2.13 14.79 -13.62
CA GLU A 8 -2.25 13.65 -12.69
C GLU A 8 -0.88 13.24 -12.14
N GLU A 9 0.18 13.25 -12.96
CA GLU A 9 1.56 12.99 -12.51
C GLU A 9 2.03 14.03 -11.48
N ASP A 10 1.67 15.31 -11.64
CA ASP A 10 2.04 16.36 -10.68
C ASP A 10 1.26 16.25 -9.34
N LEU A 11 0.01 15.77 -9.37
CA LEU A 11 -0.78 15.48 -8.15
C LEU A 11 -0.29 14.21 -7.44
N GLN A 12 0.13 13.22 -8.23
CA GLN A 12 0.69 11.96 -7.74
C GLN A 12 2.10 12.17 -7.20
N ALA A 13 2.91 13.04 -7.81
CA ALA A 13 4.18 13.51 -7.27
C ALA A 13 3.99 14.25 -5.94
N GLY A 14 2.96 15.10 -5.82
CA GLY A 14 2.61 15.75 -4.55
C GLY A 14 2.11 14.77 -3.47
N GLN A 15 1.50 13.64 -3.85
CA GLN A 15 1.15 12.54 -2.93
C GLN A 15 2.37 11.68 -2.56
N GLU A 16 3.27 11.39 -3.52
CA GLU A 16 4.54 10.68 -3.27
C GLU A 16 5.45 11.51 -2.36
N GLU A 17 5.46 12.84 -2.51
CA GLU A 17 6.17 13.80 -1.65
C GLU A 17 5.54 13.93 -0.25
N LEU A 18 4.23 13.65 -0.10
CA LEU A 18 3.53 13.64 1.20
C LEU A 18 3.54 12.28 1.93
N PHE A 19 3.61 11.15 1.21
CA PHE A 19 3.33 9.81 1.77
C PHE A 19 4.38 8.73 1.44
N GLY A 20 5.39 9.01 0.61
CA GLY A 20 6.50 8.10 0.31
C GLY A 20 6.16 6.94 -0.64
N ARG A 21 7.19 6.43 -1.35
CA ARG A 21 7.08 5.37 -2.37
C ARG A 21 7.09 3.96 -1.77
N ASN A 22 6.13 3.11 -2.17
CA ASN A 22 6.42 1.85 -2.91
C ASN A 22 5.19 0.93 -3.01
N ALA A 23 4.61 0.81 -4.21
CA ALA A 23 3.62 -0.21 -4.59
C ALA A 23 4.24 -1.49 -5.19
N ASN A 24 5.57 -1.57 -5.29
CA ASN A 24 6.28 -2.59 -6.08
C ASN A 24 7.03 -3.64 -5.23
N ALA A 25 6.38 -4.22 -4.23
CA ALA A 25 6.89 -5.46 -3.63
C ALA A 25 6.64 -6.66 -4.58
N PRO A 26 7.61 -7.60 -4.73
CA PRO A 26 7.48 -8.78 -5.58
C PRO A 26 6.27 -9.67 -5.27
N ILE A 27 5.83 -10.42 -6.27
CA ILE A 27 4.72 -11.39 -6.16
C ILE A 27 5.29 -12.71 -5.62
N ASP A 28 5.16 -12.96 -4.33
CA ASP A 28 5.31 -14.33 -3.81
C ASP A 28 4.09 -15.16 -4.19
N LEU A 29 4.28 -16.02 -5.21
CA LEU A 29 3.39 -17.13 -5.52
C LEU A 29 3.64 -18.21 -4.46
N VAL A 30 2.79 -18.23 -3.43
CA VAL A 30 2.84 -19.29 -2.41
C VAL A 30 2.03 -20.46 -2.93
N ASP A 31 2.70 -21.59 -3.06
CA ASP A 31 2.17 -22.88 -3.45
C ASP A 31 1.17 -23.39 -2.39
N ALA A 32 0.06 -23.95 -2.83
CA ALA A 32 -0.95 -24.54 -1.97
C ALA A 32 -1.06 -26.03 -2.29
N GLY A 33 -0.33 -26.85 -1.54
CA GLY A 33 -0.48 -28.30 -1.55
C GLY A 33 0.63 -28.99 -0.77
N ASP A 34 0.30 -29.57 0.39
CA ASP A 34 0.31 -31.02 0.61
C ASP A 34 0.24 -31.36 2.10
N GLY A 35 -0.77 -32.16 2.45
CA GLY A 35 -1.01 -32.63 3.82
C GLY A 35 -2.01 -33.78 3.82
N GLU A 36 -1.65 -34.90 3.19
CA GLU A 36 -2.28 -36.21 3.42
C GLU A 36 -1.45 -37.02 4.43
N GLY A 37 -2.13 -37.55 5.43
CA GLY A 37 -1.63 -38.56 6.36
C GLY A 37 -2.79 -39.46 6.77
N ASP A 38 -2.87 -40.61 6.10
CA ASP A 38 -3.81 -41.71 6.33
C ASP A 38 -3.45 -42.53 7.58
N ALA A 39 -4.48 -43.03 8.28
CA ALA A 39 -4.41 -44.22 9.14
C ALA A 39 -5.84 -44.71 9.45
N GLY A 40 -6.28 -45.75 8.74
CA GLY A 40 -7.55 -46.45 9.01
C GLY A 40 -7.47 -47.52 10.11
N VAL A 41 -8.62 -47.89 10.70
CA VAL A 41 -8.90 -49.20 11.32
C VAL A 41 -10.40 -49.56 11.18
N ALA A 42 -10.63 -50.85 10.96
CA ALA A 42 -11.87 -51.57 10.64
C ALA A 42 -12.98 -51.63 11.72
N GLY A 43 -14.21 -52.01 11.33
CA GLY A 43 -15.23 -52.51 12.25
C GLY A 43 -16.68 -52.64 11.71
N SER A 44 -16.99 -53.81 11.15
CA SER A 44 -18.25 -54.61 11.16
C SER A 44 -19.67 -54.00 11.29
N ALA A 45 -20.57 -54.63 10.51
CA ALA A 45 -21.95 -55.06 10.82
C ALA A 45 -23.19 -54.25 10.34
N ALA A 46 -23.93 -54.93 9.44
CA ALA A 46 -25.39 -55.16 9.38
C ALA A 46 -26.37 -54.01 9.05
N GLY A 47 -27.28 -54.27 8.09
CA GLY A 47 -28.58 -53.59 8.03
C GLY A 47 -29.28 -53.52 6.67
N ALA A 48 -29.92 -54.62 6.26
CA ALA A 48 -31.19 -54.74 5.52
C ALA A 48 -31.55 -53.82 4.32
N GLY A 49 -31.71 -54.48 3.16
CA GLY A 49 -33.04 -54.65 2.55
C GLY A 49 -33.46 -53.73 1.40
N ALA A 50 -33.47 -54.27 0.17
CA ALA A 50 -34.60 -54.15 -0.76
C ALA A 50 -34.38 -55.04 -2.00
N SER A 51 -35.25 -56.02 -2.15
CA SER A 51 -35.41 -56.94 -3.29
C SER A 51 -36.28 -56.32 -4.39
N VAL A 52 -35.94 -56.48 -5.67
CA VAL A 52 -36.92 -56.77 -6.74
C VAL A 52 -36.27 -57.65 -7.83
N ASP A 53 -36.92 -58.79 -8.02
CA ASP A 53 -36.84 -59.87 -9.02
C ASP A 53 -36.85 -59.43 -10.50
N ARG A 54 -36.07 -60.09 -11.39
CA ARG A 54 -36.49 -61.02 -12.49
C ARG A 54 -36.18 -60.38 -13.87
N ASP A 55 -35.77 -61.03 -14.96
CA ASP A 55 -35.86 -62.42 -15.44
C ASP A 55 -34.72 -62.75 -16.44
N THR A 56 -34.53 -64.06 -16.59
CA THR A 56 -33.85 -64.90 -17.60
C THR A 56 -33.63 -64.37 -19.03
N GLU A 57 -32.47 -64.69 -19.64
CA GLU A 57 -32.35 -65.72 -20.69
C GLU A 57 -30.93 -65.78 -21.32
N SER A 58 -30.42 -66.99 -21.47
CA SER A 58 -29.19 -67.32 -22.19
C SER A 58 -29.48 -67.75 -23.62
N THR A 59 -28.83 -67.14 -24.62
CA THR A 59 -28.55 -67.82 -25.90
C THR A 59 -27.15 -67.46 -26.42
N GLY A 60 -26.35 -68.48 -26.69
CA GLY A 60 -24.97 -68.35 -27.14
C GLY A 60 -24.87 -68.07 -28.63
N ALA A 61 -24.12 -67.02 -29.00
CA ALA A 61 -23.52 -66.85 -30.31
C ALA A 61 -22.10 -66.31 -30.15
N LYS A 62 -21.08 -67.10 -30.55
CA LYS A 62 -19.67 -66.65 -30.59
C LYS A 62 -19.56 -65.40 -31.49
N ARG A 63 -19.26 -64.23 -30.91
CA ARG A 63 -18.94 -63.00 -31.67
C ARG A 63 -17.57 -62.43 -31.26
N ASN A 64 -16.86 -61.97 -32.29
CA ASN A 64 -15.41 -61.70 -32.35
C ASN A 64 -14.81 -60.86 -31.21
N ARG A 65 -13.57 -61.20 -30.80
CA ARG A 65 -12.76 -60.42 -29.86
C ARG A 65 -12.76 -58.91 -30.23
N PRO A 66 -13.05 -58.00 -29.28
CA PRO A 66 -12.88 -56.57 -29.48
C PRO A 66 -11.42 -56.26 -29.81
N ARG A 67 -11.17 -55.40 -30.79
CA ARG A 67 -9.80 -55.03 -31.16
C ARG A 67 -9.33 -53.92 -30.22
N THR A 68 -8.30 -54.22 -29.44
CA THR A 68 -7.79 -53.47 -28.28
C THR A 68 -6.86 -52.29 -28.62
N SER A 69 -6.77 -51.84 -29.87
CA SER A 69 -5.85 -50.76 -30.24
C SER A 69 -6.58 -49.49 -30.65
N ASP A 70 -6.39 -48.46 -29.84
CA ASP A 70 -6.66 -47.02 -29.96
C ASP A 70 -6.21 -46.37 -31.28
N VAL A 71 -5.41 -47.07 -32.10
CA VAL A 71 -5.05 -46.62 -33.45
C VAL A 71 -6.25 -46.56 -34.38
N TRP A 72 -7.32 -47.32 -34.12
CA TRP A 72 -8.49 -47.36 -35.00
C TRP A 72 -9.37 -46.10 -34.96
N GLU A 73 -9.16 -45.18 -34.03
CA GLU A 73 -9.88 -43.90 -33.94
C GLU A 73 -9.49 -42.94 -35.08
N ASP A 74 -8.25 -43.04 -35.58
CA ASP A 74 -7.70 -42.15 -36.60
C ASP A 74 -7.89 -42.65 -38.06
N TYR A 75 -8.63 -43.77 -38.25
CA TYR A 75 -8.74 -44.44 -39.56
C TYR A 75 -10.16 -44.94 -39.89
N GLU A 76 -10.59 -44.70 -41.12
CA GLU A 76 -11.80 -45.24 -41.72
C GLU A 76 -11.53 -46.64 -42.33
N LYS A 77 -12.44 -47.59 -42.12
CA LYS A 77 -12.26 -49.00 -42.53
C LYS A 77 -13.04 -49.30 -43.81
N ILE A 78 -12.38 -49.85 -44.81
CA ILE A 78 -12.96 -50.21 -46.11
C ILE A 78 -13.03 -51.74 -46.24
N PHE A 79 -14.21 -52.25 -46.59
CA PHE A 79 -14.51 -53.68 -46.69
C PHE A 79 -14.85 -54.08 -48.12
N ARG A 80 -14.42 -55.28 -48.53
CA ARG A 80 -14.79 -55.95 -49.79
C ARG A 80 -15.43 -57.30 -49.46
N ILE A 81 -16.37 -57.76 -50.29
CA ILE A 81 -17.04 -59.06 -50.11
C ILE A 81 -16.38 -60.06 -51.07
N GLU A 82 -15.78 -61.10 -50.53
CA GLU A 82 -15.25 -62.26 -51.27
C GLU A 82 -15.85 -63.53 -50.66
N ASN A 83 -16.37 -64.43 -51.51
CA ASN A 83 -17.01 -65.70 -51.12
C ASN A 83 -18.04 -65.57 -49.98
N GLY A 84 -18.94 -64.57 -50.07
CA GLY A 84 -20.02 -64.36 -49.10
C GLY A 84 -19.60 -63.82 -47.73
N LYS A 85 -18.31 -63.50 -47.50
CA LYS A 85 -17.81 -62.94 -46.23
C LYS A 85 -17.28 -61.52 -46.43
N ARG A 86 -17.65 -60.60 -45.52
CA ARG A 86 -17.13 -59.21 -45.47
C ARG A 86 -15.71 -59.21 -44.92
N ILE A 87 -14.71 -58.98 -45.78
CA ILE A 87 -13.29 -58.90 -45.39
C ILE A 87 -12.85 -57.44 -45.48
N ARG A 88 -12.15 -56.97 -44.44
CA ARG A 88 -11.51 -55.65 -44.47
C ARG A 88 -10.32 -55.75 -45.41
N PHE A 89 -10.23 -54.89 -46.41
CA PHE A 89 -9.11 -54.93 -47.36
C PHE A 89 -8.18 -53.74 -47.19
N GLN A 90 -8.73 -52.56 -46.92
CA GLN A 90 -7.98 -51.32 -46.77
C GLN A 90 -8.52 -50.43 -45.66
N VAL A 91 -7.69 -49.50 -45.19
CA VAL A 91 -8.07 -48.43 -44.27
C VAL A 91 -7.54 -47.09 -44.78
N LYS A 92 -8.28 -46.02 -44.56
CA LYS A 92 -7.94 -44.66 -44.96
C LYS A 92 -7.67 -43.82 -43.71
N CYS A 93 -6.56 -43.10 -43.66
CA CYS A 93 -6.30 -42.16 -42.56
C CYS A 93 -7.25 -40.96 -42.68
N LEU A 94 -7.95 -40.62 -41.59
CA LEU A 94 -8.89 -39.48 -41.56
C LEU A 94 -8.18 -38.11 -41.65
N HIS A 95 -6.90 -38.03 -41.26
CA HIS A 95 -6.15 -36.77 -41.21
C HIS A 95 -5.46 -36.42 -42.52
N CYS A 96 -4.85 -37.40 -43.20
CA CYS A 96 -4.09 -37.16 -44.43
C CYS A 96 -4.65 -37.86 -45.67
N GLY A 97 -5.73 -38.64 -45.52
CA GLY A 97 -6.39 -39.31 -46.63
C GLY A 97 -5.64 -40.49 -47.25
N LYS A 98 -4.44 -40.85 -46.76
CA LYS A 98 -3.64 -41.96 -47.32
C LYS A 98 -4.26 -43.32 -47.01
N PHE A 99 -4.22 -44.23 -48.00
CA PHE A 99 -4.75 -45.58 -47.91
C PHE A 99 -3.64 -46.59 -47.54
N TYR A 100 -3.99 -47.53 -46.67
CA TYR A 100 -3.12 -48.61 -46.23
C TYR A 100 -3.85 -49.94 -46.35
N ALA A 101 -3.14 -50.99 -46.79
CA ALA A 101 -3.66 -52.34 -46.79
C ALA A 101 -3.86 -52.82 -45.34
N ALA A 102 -5.05 -53.35 -45.05
CA ALA A 102 -5.42 -53.77 -43.70
C ALA A 102 -6.36 -54.98 -43.75
N SER A 103 -5.84 -56.11 -44.23
CA SER A 103 -6.51 -57.41 -44.09
C SER A 103 -6.46 -57.91 -42.65
N SER A 104 -7.39 -58.81 -42.30
CA SER A 104 -7.49 -59.42 -40.96
C SER A 104 -6.23 -60.16 -40.50
N ASN A 105 -5.33 -60.49 -41.43
CA ASN A 105 -4.06 -61.15 -41.16
C ASN A 105 -2.88 -60.18 -40.94
N PHE A 106 -3.06 -58.86 -41.15
CA PHE A 106 -2.02 -57.87 -40.92
C PHE A 106 -2.17 -57.20 -39.54
N GLY A 107 -1.06 -57.10 -38.81
CA GLY A 107 -1.00 -56.38 -37.53
C GLY A 107 -1.15 -54.85 -37.67
N THR A 108 -1.38 -54.15 -36.55
CA THR A 108 -1.56 -52.68 -36.53
C THR A 108 -0.26 -51.86 -36.63
N GLY A 109 0.90 -52.51 -36.77
CA GLY A 109 2.22 -51.86 -36.73
C GLY A 109 2.43 -50.79 -37.82
N THR A 110 1.94 -51.04 -39.04
CA THR A 110 2.04 -50.07 -40.15
C THR A 110 1.20 -48.82 -39.89
N LEU A 111 0.03 -49.01 -39.28
CA LEU A 111 -0.88 -47.91 -38.92
C LEU A 111 -0.34 -47.11 -37.72
N LYS A 112 0.32 -47.77 -36.76
CA LYS A 112 1.03 -47.09 -35.66
C LYS A 112 2.17 -46.21 -36.18
N ARG A 113 3.00 -46.76 -37.08
CA ARG A 113 4.08 -46.00 -37.72
C ARG A 113 3.57 -44.81 -38.51
N HIS A 114 2.49 -44.98 -39.28
CA HIS A 114 1.89 -43.85 -39.99
C HIS A 114 1.26 -42.82 -39.03
N ARG A 115 0.58 -43.26 -37.96
CA ARG A 115 -0.02 -42.39 -36.94
C ARG A 115 1.02 -41.46 -36.30
N ALA A 116 2.23 -41.97 -36.04
CA ALA A 116 3.34 -41.18 -35.51
C ALA A 116 3.96 -40.23 -36.57
N ALA A 117 4.05 -40.65 -37.82
CA ALA A 117 4.69 -39.90 -38.91
C ALA A 117 3.75 -38.99 -39.72
N CYS A 118 2.46 -38.91 -39.37
CA CYS A 118 1.48 -38.12 -40.11
C CYS A 118 1.71 -36.60 -39.90
N SER A 119 2.30 -35.95 -40.89
CA SER A 119 2.67 -34.53 -40.86
C SER A 119 1.49 -33.58 -40.61
N ILE A 120 0.31 -33.88 -41.14
CA ILE A 120 -0.90 -33.06 -40.97
C ILE A 120 -1.43 -33.17 -39.53
N ARG A 121 -1.38 -34.35 -38.93
CA ARG A 121 -1.74 -34.56 -37.52
C ARG A 121 -0.77 -33.83 -36.59
N ASN A 122 0.54 -33.95 -36.88
CA ASN A 122 1.58 -33.29 -36.09
C ASN A 122 1.55 -31.76 -36.23
N LYS A 123 1.10 -31.21 -37.37
CA LYS A 123 0.87 -29.77 -37.52
C LYS A 123 -0.27 -29.27 -36.64
N LYS A 124 -1.41 -29.98 -36.57
CA LYS A 124 -2.53 -29.64 -35.66
C LYS A 124 -2.15 -29.75 -34.17
N SER A 125 -1.25 -30.67 -33.82
CA SER A 125 -0.74 -30.82 -32.45
C SER A 125 0.31 -29.77 -32.08
N ARG A 126 1.03 -29.20 -33.05
CA ARG A 126 2.05 -28.15 -32.83
C ARG A 126 1.46 -26.74 -32.71
N SER A 127 0.20 -26.54 -33.07
CA SER A 127 -0.51 -25.26 -32.95
C SER A 127 -1.05 -24.95 -31.55
N SER A 128 -0.82 -25.82 -30.55
CA SER A 128 -1.09 -25.53 -29.14
C SER A 128 0.24 -25.33 -28.41
N GLN A 129 0.80 -24.13 -28.50
CA GLN A 129 1.90 -23.75 -27.60
C GLN A 129 1.31 -23.56 -26.20
N SER A 130 1.67 -24.42 -25.25
CA SER A 130 1.36 -24.17 -23.84
C SER A 130 2.15 -22.95 -23.38
N LEU A 131 1.50 -22.03 -22.66
CA LEU A 131 2.26 -21.04 -21.90
C LEU A 131 3.13 -21.82 -20.90
N LEU A 132 4.42 -21.53 -20.84
CA LEU A 132 5.33 -22.12 -19.87
C LEU A 132 5.28 -21.28 -18.60
N GLN A 133 5.25 -21.93 -17.44
CA GLN A 133 5.35 -21.31 -16.14
C GLN A 133 6.58 -21.86 -15.41
N PHE A 134 7.32 -20.99 -14.75
CA PHE A 134 8.34 -21.40 -13.80
C PHE A 134 7.69 -21.68 -12.46
N SER A 135 7.91 -22.89 -11.95
CA SER A 135 7.57 -23.26 -10.59
C SER A 135 8.55 -22.63 -9.60
N SER A 136 8.17 -22.54 -8.33
CA SER A 136 8.99 -21.99 -7.23
C SER A 136 10.32 -22.74 -7.03
N ASP A 137 10.40 -24.00 -7.47
CA ASP A 137 11.59 -24.85 -7.47
C ASP A 137 12.49 -24.66 -8.71
N GLY A 138 12.15 -23.73 -9.61
CA GLY A 138 12.87 -23.46 -10.85
C GLY A 138 12.57 -24.44 -11.99
N SER A 139 11.63 -25.38 -11.80
CA SER A 139 11.19 -26.30 -12.86
C SER A 139 10.27 -25.60 -13.86
N LEU A 140 10.28 -26.10 -15.11
CA LEU A 140 9.43 -25.61 -16.20
C LEU A 140 8.16 -26.47 -16.26
N GLY A 141 7.04 -25.88 -15.86
CA GLY A 141 5.70 -26.45 -15.97
C GLY A 141 4.90 -25.84 -17.13
N ASN A 142 3.78 -26.48 -17.47
CA ASN A 142 2.76 -25.84 -18.29
C ASN A 142 1.92 -24.93 -17.39
N TRP A 143 1.67 -23.69 -17.84
CA TRP A 143 0.73 -22.79 -17.19
C TRP A 143 -0.68 -23.33 -17.36
N GLU A 144 -1.35 -23.57 -16.23
CA GLU A 144 -2.75 -23.96 -16.19
C GLU A 144 -3.57 -22.91 -15.45
N TYR A 145 -4.76 -22.63 -15.97
CA TYR A 145 -5.67 -21.71 -15.32
C TYR A 145 -6.25 -22.32 -14.04
N SER A 146 -5.94 -21.69 -12.91
CA SER A 146 -6.56 -21.98 -11.61
C SER A 146 -7.58 -20.91 -11.24
N LEU A 147 -8.80 -21.36 -10.96
CA LEU A 147 -9.89 -20.50 -10.50
C LEU A 147 -9.60 -19.90 -9.12
N GLU A 148 -8.87 -20.62 -8.26
CA GLU A 148 -8.49 -20.14 -6.92
C GLU A 148 -7.45 -19.02 -6.98
N VAL A 149 -6.46 -19.16 -7.88
CA VAL A 149 -5.46 -18.12 -8.14
C VAL A 149 -6.16 -16.89 -8.71
N ALA A 150 -7.07 -17.06 -9.68
CA ALA A 150 -7.83 -15.96 -10.25
C ALA A 150 -8.65 -15.19 -9.20
N ARG A 151 -9.35 -15.90 -8.31
CA ARG A 151 -10.12 -15.30 -7.20
C ARG A 151 -9.22 -14.56 -6.21
N THR A 152 -8.08 -15.15 -5.85
CA THR A 152 -7.11 -14.49 -4.97
C THR A 152 -6.54 -13.21 -5.60
N GLN A 153 -6.19 -13.24 -6.89
CA GLN A 153 -5.68 -12.06 -7.59
C GLN A 153 -6.76 -10.99 -7.78
N LEU A 154 -8.02 -11.38 -7.99
CA LEU A 154 -9.15 -10.46 -8.01
C LEU A 154 -9.31 -9.74 -6.66
N CYS A 155 -9.23 -10.45 -5.53
CA CYS A 155 -9.24 -9.82 -4.20
C CYS A 155 -8.07 -8.83 -4.03
N ARG A 156 -6.87 -9.19 -4.51
CA ARG A 156 -5.70 -8.28 -4.48
C ARG A 156 -5.90 -7.04 -5.34
N LEU A 157 -6.47 -7.19 -6.53
CA LEU A 157 -6.80 -6.08 -7.42
C LEU A 157 -7.79 -5.13 -6.74
N ILE A 158 -8.88 -5.68 -6.22
CA ILE A 158 -9.92 -4.93 -5.52
C ILE A 158 -9.34 -4.17 -4.32
N ALA A 159 -8.52 -4.83 -3.50
CA ALA A 159 -7.94 -4.21 -2.31
C ALA A 159 -6.89 -3.14 -2.64
N ARG A 160 -6.10 -3.30 -3.71
CA ARG A 160 -5.04 -2.34 -4.09
C ARG A 160 -5.59 -1.07 -4.77
N LEU A 161 -6.67 -1.22 -5.52
CA LEU A 161 -7.26 -0.13 -6.30
C LEU A 161 -8.55 0.44 -5.67
N ASP A 162 -8.94 -0.06 -4.50
CA ASP A 162 -10.19 0.31 -3.80
C ASP A 162 -11.43 0.19 -4.71
N LEU A 163 -11.53 -0.93 -5.42
CA LEU A 163 -12.65 -1.17 -6.34
C LEU A 163 -13.90 -1.68 -5.60
N PRO A 164 -15.10 -1.49 -6.18
CA PRO A 164 -16.31 -2.10 -5.65
C PRO A 164 -16.19 -3.63 -5.54
N LEU A 165 -16.70 -4.22 -4.46
CA LEU A 165 -16.68 -5.68 -4.25
C LEU A 165 -17.42 -6.48 -5.34
N GLY A 166 -18.30 -5.83 -6.10
CA GLY A 166 -18.99 -6.41 -7.26
C GLY A 166 -18.19 -6.37 -8.56
N PHE A 167 -16.96 -5.87 -8.57
CA PHE A 167 -16.15 -5.71 -9.78
C PHE A 167 -15.96 -7.01 -10.57
N GLY A 168 -15.81 -8.14 -9.88
CA GLY A 168 -15.69 -9.46 -10.51
C GLY A 168 -16.96 -10.02 -11.17
N ASP A 169 -18.09 -9.35 -10.97
CA ASP A 169 -19.42 -9.69 -11.50
C ASP A 169 -19.84 -8.70 -12.61
N CYS A 170 -18.92 -7.85 -13.07
CA CYS A 170 -19.19 -6.88 -14.13
C CYS A 170 -19.04 -7.52 -15.50
N ASP A 171 -20.09 -7.42 -16.34
CA ASP A 171 -20.09 -7.94 -17.71
C ASP A 171 -18.90 -7.45 -18.54
N ALA A 172 -18.53 -6.17 -18.40
CA ALA A 172 -17.40 -5.58 -19.11
C ALA A 172 -16.05 -6.18 -18.66
N PHE A 173 -15.91 -6.49 -17.37
CA PHE A 173 -14.71 -7.15 -16.84
C PHE A 173 -14.64 -8.61 -17.31
N GLU A 174 -15.76 -9.32 -17.29
CA GLU A 174 -15.85 -10.68 -17.82
C GLU A 174 -15.48 -10.74 -19.31
N GLU A 175 -16.06 -9.86 -20.13
CA GLU A 175 -15.80 -9.77 -21.56
C GLU A 175 -14.32 -9.50 -21.82
N PHE A 176 -13.73 -8.53 -21.12
CA PHE A 176 -12.30 -8.20 -21.23
C PHE A 176 -11.40 -9.42 -20.92
N ILE A 177 -11.67 -10.14 -19.82
CA ILE A 177 -10.86 -11.31 -19.46
C ILE A 177 -11.09 -12.46 -20.45
N LYS A 178 -12.34 -12.77 -20.81
CA LYS A 178 -12.63 -13.90 -21.71
C LYS A 178 -12.12 -13.69 -23.13
N LEU A 179 -12.27 -12.48 -23.67
CA LEU A 179 -11.87 -12.17 -25.05
C LEU A 179 -10.36 -11.94 -25.18
N ALA A 180 -9.73 -11.22 -24.25
CA ALA A 180 -8.32 -10.86 -24.37
C ALA A 180 -7.36 -11.80 -23.63
N HIS A 181 -7.83 -12.58 -22.64
CA HIS A 181 -6.95 -13.36 -21.77
C HIS A 181 -7.29 -14.85 -21.74
N ASN A 182 -8.38 -15.23 -21.06
CA ASN A 182 -8.73 -16.62 -20.86
C ASN A 182 -10.24 -16.88 -20.95
N PRO A 183 -10.71 -17.63 -21.97
CA PRO A 183 -12.13 -17.94 -22.15
C PRO A 183 -12.71 -18.83 -21.05
N ARG A 184 -11.88 -19.50 -20.24
CA ARG A 184 -12.31 -20.33 -19.10
C ARG A 184 -12.56 -19.53 -17.83
N PHE A 185 -12.38 -18.20 -17.85
CA PHE A 185 -12.72 -17.35 -16.71
C PHE A 185 -14.20 -17.48 -16.36
N ALA A 186 -14.51 -17.47 -15.07
CA ALA A 186 -15.88 -17.47 -14.55
C ALA A 186 -16.04 -16.27 -13.63
N THR A 187 -17.14 -15.55 -13.78
CA THR A 187 -17.46 -14.39 -12.94
C THR A 187 -17.60 -14.78 -11.49
N VAL A 188 -17.30 -13.83 -10.62
CA VAL A 188 -17.30 -14.02 -9.17
C VAL A 188 -18.26 -13.01 -8.57
N SER A 189 -19.35 -13.53 -8.00
CA SER A 189 -20.37 -12.69 -7.38
C SER A 189 -19.81 -11.89 -6.21
N ARG A 190 -20.43 -10.73 -5.93
CA ARG A 190 -20.07 -9.87 -4.77
C ARG A 190 -19.98 -10.64 -3.45
N GLN A 191 -20.90 -11.59 -3.21
CA GLN A 191 -20.90 -12.41 -2.00
C GLN A 191 -19.67 -13.31 -1.90
N THR A 192 -19.25 -13.88 -3.02
CA THR A 192 -18.08 -14.75 -3.09
C THR A 192 -16.80 -13.94 -2.93
N THR A 193 -16.67 -12.81 -3.64
CA THR A 193 -15.56 -11.87 -3.48
C THR A 193 -15.42 -11.39 -2.03
N SER A 194 -16.54 -11.09 -1.35
CA SER A 194 -16.52 -10.68 0.07
C SER A 194 -15.94 -11.77 0.98
N ARG A 195 -16.41 -13.02 0.83
CA ARG A 195 -15.88 -14.17 1.60
C ARG A 195 -14.41 -14.42 1.33
N ASP A 196 -14.00 -14.35 0.07
CA ASP A 196 -12.62 -14.56 -0.35
C ASP A 196 -11.70 -13.46 0.19
N LEU A 197 -12.18 -12.21 0.23
CA LEU A 197 -11.43 -11.09 0.79
C LEU A 197 -11.22 -11.25 2.31
N VAL A 198 -12.24 -11.73 3.04
CA VAL A 198 -12.12 -12.04 4.47
C VAL A 198 -11.14 -13.19 4.71
N LYS A 199 -11.21 -14.26 3.90
CA LYS A 199 -10.24 -15.36 3.96
C LYS A 199 -8.82 -14.86 3.69
N TYR A 200 -8.64 -14.12 2.60
CA TYR A 200 -7.36 -13.54 2.22
C TYR A 200 -6.80 -12.62 3.32
N TYR A 201 -7.64 -11.76 3.91
CA TYR A 201 -7.25 -10.92 5.04
C TYR A 201 -6.78 -11.77 6.23
N THR A 202 -7.52 -12.82 6.58
CA THR A 202 -7.19 -13.70 7.72
C THR A 202 -5.85 -14.41 7.48
N ASP A 203 -5.65 -14.95 6.29
CA ASP A 203 -4.39 -15.61 5.90
C ASP A 203 -3.21 -14.63 5.97
N ARG A 204 -3.38 -13.39 5.50
CA ARG A 204 -2.32 -12.36 5.56
C ARG A 204 -2.07 -11.89 6.99
N ARG A 205 -3.12 -11.74 7.81
CA ARG A 205 -3.01 -11.39 9.22
C ARG A 205 -2.21 -12.45 9.97
N ASN A 206 -2.50 -13.74 9.78
CA ASN A 206 -1.78 -14.83 10.42
C ASN A 206 -0.28 -14.81 10.09
N LYS A 207 0.08 -14.58 8.81
CA LYS A 207 1.49 -14.43 8.40
C LYS A 207 2.19 -13.26 9.08
N VAL A 208 1.49 -12.13 9.25
CA VAL A 208 2.03 -10.98 10.00
C VAL A 208 2.19 -11.33 11.48
N THR A 209 1.24 -12.05 12.08
CA THR A 209 1.35 -12.54 13.47
C THR A 209 2.56 -13.45 13.65
N GLU A 210 2.81 -14.40 12.73
CA GLU A 210 3.99 -15.28 12.76
C GLU A 210 5.29 -14.47 12.66
N THR A 211 5.34 -13.49 11.75
CA THR A 211 6.50 -12.62 11.56
C THR A 211 6.80 -11.82 12.84
N LEU A 212 5.78 -11.25 13.47
CA LEU A 212 5.92 -10.48 14.71
C LEU A 212 6.21 -11.37 15.93
N ALA A 213 5.75 -12.62 15.92
CA ALA A 213 6.10 -13.61 16.92
C ALA A 213 7.59 -13.97 16.87
N ALA A 214 8.20 -13.97 15.68
CA ALA A 214 9.64 -14.16 15.51
C ALA A 214 10.48 -12.93 15.90
N ALA A 215 9.94 -11.71 15.79
CA ALA A 215 10.63 -10.49 16.19
C ALA A 215 10.96 -10.48 17.69
N SER A 216 12.17 -10.05 18.06
CA SER A 216 12.60 -9.95 19.46
C SER A 216 11.78 -8.90 20.23
N CYS A 217 11.54 -7.76 19.60
CA CYS A 217 10.81 -6.64 20.16
C CYS A 217 10.18 -5.78 19.05
N VAL A 218 9.26 -4.91 19.44
CA VAL A 218 8.55 -4.00 18.53
C VAL A 218 8.53 -2.58 19.10
N ALA A 219 8.69 -1.60 18.22
CA ALA A 219 8.31 -0.21 18.48
C ALA A 219 6.94 0.05 17.84
N LEU A 220 6.10 0.83 18.51
CA LEU A 220 4.75 1.12 18.07
C LEU A 220 4.63 2.61 17.75
N THR A 221 3.87 2.92 16.72
CA THR A 221 3.32 4.27 16.50
C THR A 221 1.81 4.15 16.41
N SER A 222 1.11 5.09 17.01
CA SER A 222 -0.34 5.15 16.89
C SER A 222 -0.82 6.58 16.64
N ASP A 223 -1.82 6.69 15.78
CA ASP A 223 -2.41 7.96 15.35
C ASP A 223 -3.93 7.84 15.29
N ILE A 224 -4.61 8.93 15.55
CA ILE A 224 -6.07 9.04 15.51
C ILE A 224 -6.45 10.13 14.53
N TRP A 225 -7.31 9.81 13.57
CA TRP A 225 -7.83 10.79 12.63
C TRP A 225 -9.31 10.58 12.34
N SER A 226 -9.98 11.67 12.00
CA SER A 226 -11.35 11.66 11.49
C SER A 226 -11.35 11.38 9.99
N GLY A 227 -12.05 10.33 9.58
CA GLY A 227 -12.33 10.01 8.19
C GLY A 227 -13.41 10.92 7.58
N ASN A 228 -13.52 10.90 6.25
CA ASN A 228 -14.49 11.73 5.51
C ASN A 228 -15.95 11.42 5.88
N ALA A 229 -16.22 10.20 6.37
CA ALA A 229 -17.53 9.78 6.86
C ALA A 229 -17.88 10.31 8.27
N LYS A 230 -17.04 11.19 8.85
CA LYS A 230 -17.12 11.64 10.27
C LYS A 230 -16.97 10.50 11.27
N GLU A 231 -16.22 9.48 10.88
CA GLU A 231 -15.86 8.34 11.72
C GLU A 231 -14.39 8.46 12.09
N ASP A 232 -14.09 8.28 13.37
CA ASP A 232 -12.73 8.40 13.86
C ASP A 232 -12.04 7.03 13.89
N TYR A 233 -10.81 6.98 13.41
CA TYR A 233 -10.03 5.74 13.29
C TYR A 233 -8.73 5.85 14.08
N LEU A 234 -8.45 4.82 14.87
CA LEU A 234 -7.15 4.60 15.51
C LEU A 234 -6.34 3.62 14.68
N SER A 235 -5.15 4.04 14.24
CA SER A 235 -4.17 3.12 13.71
C SER A 235 -3.16 2.71 14.78
N VAL A 236 -2.76 1.45 14.74
CA VAL A 236 -1.62 0.92 15.49
C VAL A 236 -0.68 0.28 14.47
N VAL A 237 0.55 0.76 14.45
CA VAL A 237 1.59 0.31 13.53
C VAL A 237 2.75 -0.23 14.33
N ALA A 238 3.18 -1.45 13.99
CA ALA A 238 4.38 -2.06 14.54
C ALA A 238 5.57 -1.84 13.60
N HIS A 239 6.69 -1.47 14.19
CA HIS A 239 7.99 -1.30 13.57
C HIS A 239 8.96 -2.25 14.25
N PHE A 240 9.69 -3.04 13.46
CA PHE A 240 10.62 -4.06 13.97
C PHE A 240 11.73 -4.29 12.95
N VAL A 241 12.80 -4.96 13.38
CA VAL A 241 13.90 -5.35 12.50
C VAL A 241 13.74 -6.83 12.15
N SER A 242 13.80 -7.16 10.87
CA SER A 242 13.69 -8.53 10.36
C SER A 242 14.95 -9.36 10.66
N ALA A 243 14.89 -10.67 10.40
CA ALA A 243 16.07 -11.54 10.49
C ALA A 243 17.17 -11.15 9.48
N ASP A 244 16.78 -10.56 8.35
CA ASP A 244 17.68 -10.09 7.30
C ASP A 244 18.25 -8.69 7.59
N TRP A 245 17.97 -8.15 8.78
CA TRP A 245 18.42 -6.83 9.25
C TRP A 245 17.78 -5.65 8.51
N ASP A 246 16.59 -5.86 7.96
CA ASP A 246 15.78 -4.81 7.33
C ASP A 246 14.77 -4.21 8.30
N LEU A 247 14.57 -2.89 8.22
CA LEU A 247 13.53 -2.21 8.98
C LEU A 247 12.16 -2.50 8.36
N GLU A 248 11.29 -3.14 9.13
CA GLU A 248 9.97 -3.54 8.71
C GLU A 248 8.88 -2.76 9.43
N LYS A 249 7.84 -2.41 8.68
CA LYS A 249 6.65 -1.70 9.15
C LYS A 249 5.40 -2.48 8.79
N ARG A 250 4.51 -2.71 9.77
CA ARG A 250 3.20 -3.35 9.55
C ARG A 250 2.10 -2.61 10.30
N ILE A 251 1.04 -2.24 9.58
CA ILE A 251 -0.20 -1.77 10.21
C ILE A 251 -0.88 -3.00 10.82
N ILE A 252 -0.97 -3.05 12.14
CA ILE A 252 -1.55 -4.17 12.89
C ILE A 252 -2.94 -3.86 13.43
N GLY A 253 -3.31 -2.58 13.50
CA GLY A 253 -4.64 -2.14 13.88
C GLY A 253 -5.10 -0.98 13.03
N LEU A 254 -6.33 -1.05 12.53
CA LEU A 254 -7.13 0.08 12.08
C LEU A 254 -8.52 -0.09 12.69
N ARG A 255 -8.82 0.65 13.75
CA ARG A 255 -10.00 0.45 14.59
C ARG A 255 -10.87 1.70 14.58
N LEU A 256 -12.15 1.54 14.24
CA LEU A 256 -13.16 2.58 14.37
C LEU A 256 -13.36 2.91 15.86
N ILE A 257 -13.16 4.16 16.28
CA ILE A 257 -13.53 4.68 17.58
C ILE A 257 -14.80 5.51 17.42
N ASP A 258 -15.93 4.89 17.75
CA ASP A 258 -17.28 5.45 17.72
C ASP A 258 -17.70 6.15 19.02
N VAL A 259 -16.75 6.27 19.96
CA VAL A 259 -16.92 6.83 21.31
C VAL A 259 -15.96 8.01 21.53
N SER A 260 -16.06 8.68 22.69
CA SER A 260 -15.17 9.79 23.02
C SER A 260 -13.69 9.40 22.99
N HIS A 261 -12.83 10.26 22.45
CA HIS A 261 -11.37 10.11 22.44
C HIS A 261 -10.73 10.40 23.81
N ASN A 262 -11.19 9.70 24.86
CA ASN A 262 -10.57 9.76 26.18
C ASN A 262 -9.42 8.74 26.28
N GLY A 263 -8.62 8.88 27.34
CA GLY A 263 -7.47 7.99 27.54
C GLY A 263 -7.85 6.52 27.69
N ASP A 264 -8.98 6.23 28.33
CA ASP A 264 -9.45 4.87 28.60
C ASP A 264 -9.76 4.11 27.30
N ASN A 265 -10.54 4.72 26.41
CA ASN A 265 -10.93 4.12 25.15
C ASN A 265 -9.71 3.91 24.23
N ILE A 266 -8.79 4.88 24.19
CA ILE A 266 -7.55 4.76 23.41
C ILE A 266 -6.71 3.59 23.95
N ALA A 267 -6.51 3.53 25.26
CA ALA A 267 -5.75 2.46 25.90
C ALA A 267 -6.37 1.08 25.65
N GLU A 268 -7.69 0.95 25.80
CA GLU A 268 -8.41 -0.29 25.53
C GLU A 268 -8.18 -0.79 24.09
N ARG A 269 -8.34 0.09 23.10
CA ARG A 269 -8.19 -0.30 21.69
C ARG A 269 -6.76 -0.64 21.32
N VAL A 270 -5.77 0.11 21.81
CA VAL A 270 -4.34 -0.21 21.60
C VAL A 270 -4.01 -1.55 22.24
N LEU A 271 -4.43 -1.76 23.49
CA LEU A 271 -4.18 -3.00 24.22
C LEU A 271 -4.82 -4.22 23.52
N ALA A 272 -6.06 -4.09 23.06
CA ALA A 272 -6.75 -5.17 22.34
C ALA A 272 -5.96 -5.59 21.10
N VAL A 273 -5.44 -4.63 20.32
CA VAL A 273 -4.58 -4.92 19.17
C VAL A 273 -3.30 -5.63 19.61
N LEU A 274 -2.65 -5.19 20.69
CA LEU A 274 -1.42 -5.85 21.17
C LEU A 274 -1.67 -7.29 21.67
N GLN A 275 -2.80 -7.54 22.31
CA GLN A 275 -3.20 -8.87 22.75
C GLN A 275 -3.47 -9.80 21.57
N GLU A 276 -4.16 -9.32 20.54
CA GLU A 276 -4.45 -10.08 19.32
C GLU A 276 -3.19 -10.58 18.60
N PHE A 277 -2.09 -9.81 18.65
CA PHE A 277 -0.81 -10.17 18.03
C PHE A 277 0.22 -10.73 19.03
N GLY A 278 -0.14 -10.88 20.31
CA GLY A 278 0.76 -11.41 21.34
C GLY A 278 1.99 -10.52 21.64
N LEU A 279 1.85 -9.20 21.51
CA LEU A 279 2.97 -8.24 21.56
C LEU A 279 3.16 -7.54 22.90
N THR A 280 2.25 -7.72 23.85
CA THR A 280 2.23 -7.01 25.14
C THR A 280 3.58 -6.99 25.86
N ASN A 281 4.33 -8.10 25.82
CA ASN A 281 5.63 -8.24 26.50
C ASN A 281 6.84 -7.92 25.61
N LYS A 282 6.62 -7.41 24.40
CA LYS A 282 7.67 -7.13 23.39
C LYS A 282 7.80 -5.66 23.04
N VAL A 283 6.98 -4.79 23.63
CA VAL A 283 6.96 -3.35 23.30
C VAL A 283 8.18 -2.65 23.90
N VAL A 284 8.97 -2.00 23.05
CA VAL A 284 10.09 -1.14 23.47
C VAL A 284 9.63 0.29 23.72
N SER A 285 8.81 0.80 22.78
CA SER A 285 8.34 2.17 22.77
C SER A 285 7.00 2.27 22.05
N LEU A 286 6.16 3.19 22.48
CA LEU A 286 4.92 3.61 21.84
C LEU A 286 4.99 5.13 21.63
N THR A 287 4.98 5.53 20.35
CA THR A 287 4.99 6.93 19.94
C THR A 287 3.57 7.38 19.62
N LEU A 288 3.13 8.44 20.28
CA LEU A 288 1.81 9.06 20.13
C LEU A 288 1.96 10.55 19.81
N ASP A 289 0.90 11.16 19.30
CA ASP A 289 0.83 12.62 19.17
C ASP A 289 0.75 13.32 20.56
N ASN A 290 0.71 14.65 20.57
CA ASN A 290 0.72 15.41 21.83
C ASN A 290 -0.67 15.70 22.41
N ALA A 291 -1.73 15.00 21.97
CA ALA A 291 -3.05 15.13 22.58
C ALA A 291 -3.01 14.75 24.08
N SER A 292 -3.75 15.48 24.90
CA SER A 292 -3.83 15.20 26.35
C SER A 292 -4.38 13.81 26.64
N ALA A 293 -5.33 13.33 25.82
CA ALA A 293 -5.90 11.99 25.93
C ALA A 293 -4.84 10.88 25.82
N ASN A 294 -3.81 11.07 24.98
CA ASN A 294 -2.71 10.11 24.84
C ASN A 294 -1.83 10.04 26.08
N THR A 295 -1.69 11.14 26.82
CA THR A 295 -0.99 11.11 28.12
C THR A 295 -1.78 10.28 29.14
N SER A 296 -3.10 10.44 29.19
CA SER A 296 -3.96 9.61 30.05
C SER A 296 -3.95 8.13 29.62
N ALA A 297 -4.00 7.84 28.32
CA ALA A 297 -3.91 6.48 27.80
C ALA A 297 -2.59 5.80 28.21
N MET A 298 -1.47 6.52 28.16
CA MET A 298 -0.18 5.97 28.58
C MET A 298 -0.09 5.65 30.06
N ASN A 299 -0.82 6.34 30.94
CA ASN A 299 -0.88 5.97 32.35
C ASN A 299 -1.53 4.58 32.55
N ILE A 300 -2.46 4.20 31.68
CA ILE A 300 -3.15 2.91 31.71
C ILE A 300 -2.32 1.83 31.00
N LEU A 301 -1.73 2.17 29.85
CA LEU A 301 -0.96 1.24 29.03
C LEU A 301 0.40 0.88 29.66
N SER A 302 1.11 1.85 30.24
CA SER A 302 2.50 1.66 30.67
C SER A 302 2.71 0.46 31.61
N PRO A 303 1.88 0.24 32.65
CA PRO A 303 2.00 -0.93 33.51
C PRO A 303 1.77 -2.26 32.79
N GLN A 304 1.00 -2.25 31.69
CA GLN A 304 0.62 -3.47 30.97
C GLN A 304 1.63 -3.86 29.89
N ILE A 305 2.31 -2.89 29.27
CA ILE A 305 3.20 -3.12 28.13
C ILE A 305 4.69 -2.87 28.44
N SER A 306 5.04 -2.72 29.72
CA SER A 306 6.43 -2.46 30.17
C SER A 306 7.27 -3.73 30.37
N GLY A 307 6.78 -4.90 29.95
CA GLY A 307 7.44 -6.19 30.21
C GLY A 307 8.82 -6.37 29.58
N TYR A 308 9.18 -5.58 28.56
CA TYR A 308 10.45 -5.74 27.82
C TYR A 308 11.60 -4.90 28.39
N VAL A 309 11.48 -3.56 28.35
CA VAL A 309 12.52 -2.60 28.80
C VAL A 309 12.06 -1.72 29.97
N GLY A 310 10.92 -2.05 30.60
CA GLY A 310 10.30 -1.20 31.60
C GLY A 310 9.64 0.03 30.97
N THR A 311 9.55 1.11 31.75
CA THR A 311 8.91 2.37 31.33
C THR A 311 9.87 3.39 30.72
N LEU A 312 11.18 3.11 30.75
CA LEU A 312 12.24 4.09 30.44
C LEU A 312 12.16 4.66 29.02
N PHE A 313 11.84 3.82 28.03
CA PHE A 313 11.72 4.22 26.62
C PHE A 313 10.27 4.19 26.12
N LEU A 314 9.33 3.90 27.01
CA LEU A 314 8.04 3.39 26.58
C LEU A 314 7.14 4.46 25.98
N HIS A 315 7.07 5.66 26.57
CA HIS A 315 6.24 6.73 26.04
C HIS A 315 7.09 7.73 25.27
N GLN A 316 6.88 7.82 23.95
CA GLN A 316 7.50 8.83 23.11
C GLN A 316 6.46 9.76 22.50
N ARG A 317 6.80 11.05 22.40
CA ARG A 317 5.97 12.05 21.73
C ARG A 317 6.44 12.20 20.30
N CYS A 318 5.51 12.26 19.35
CA CYS A 318 5.82 12.44 17.95
C CYS A 318 6.58 13.76 17.71
N ALA A 319 7.84 13.66 17.26
CA ALA A 319 8.69 14.82 16.97
C ALA A 319 8.10 15.72 15.88
N CYS A 320 7.56 15.14 14.80
CA CYS A 320 6.89 15.90 13.74
C CYS A 320 5.68 16.69 14.25
N HIS A 321 4.93 16.12 15.21
CA HIS A 321 3.83 16.84 15.85
C HIS A 321 4.35 17.98 16.74
N ILE A 322 5.46 17.79 17.46
CA ILE A 322 6.11 18.87 18.23
C ILE A 322 6.55 20.00 17.31
N ILE A 323 7.20 19.69 16.18
CA ILE A 323 7.59 20.69 15.16
C ILE A 323 6.36 21.43 14.66
N ASN A 324 5.27 20.72 14.35
CA ASN A 324 4.00 21.36 13.96
C ASN A 324 3.49 22.34 15.03
N LEU A 325 3.54 21.98 16.31
CA LEU A 325 3.13 22.87 17.39
C LEU A 325 4.03 24.11 17.54
N ILE A 326 5.34 23.94 17.33
CA ILE A 326 6.32 25.03 17.33
C ILE A 326 6.02 25.97 16.16
N VAL A 327 6.01 25.49 14.92
CA VAL A 327 5.79 26.34 13.75
C VAL A 327 4.44 27.03 13.81
N LYS A 328 3.37 26.33 14.17
CA LYS A 328 2.04 26.94 14.29
C LYS A 328 1.95 28.04 15.35
N SER A 329 2.75 28.00 16.42
CA SER A 329 2.75 29.12 17.39
C SER A 329 3.35 30.39 16.78
N GLY A 330 4.35 30.25 15.91
CA GLY A 330 4.91 31.35 15.11
C GLY A 330 3.97 31.83 14.02
N LEU A 331 3.41 30.92 13.20
CA LEU A 331 2.52 31.27 12.09
C LEU A 331 1.28 32.08 12.52
N LYS A 332 0.78 31.86 13.75
CA LYS A 332 -0.32 32.67 14.33
C LYS A 332 -0.01 34.17 14.40
N ARG A 333 1.27 34.56 14.48
CA ARG A 333 1.69 35.96 14.55
C ARG A 333 1.65 36.66 13.19
N ILE A 334 1.68 35.88 12.11
CA ILE A 334 1.64 36.35 10.72
C ILE A 334 0.38 35.88 9.99
N SER A 335 -0.64 35.43 10.73
CA SER A 335 -1.87 34.89 10.14
C SER A 335 -2.55 35.90 9.23
N TYR A 336 -2.49 37.19 9.58
CA TYR A 336 -2.96 38.29 8.73
C TYR A 336 -2.43 38.22 7.29
N TYR A 337 -1.12 37.97 7.11
CA TYR A 337 -0.51 37.85 5.79
C TYR A 337 -0.92 36.54 5.09
N LEU A 338 -0.98 35.44 5.83
CA LEU A 338 -1.37 34.13 5.31
C LEU A 338 -2.83 34.09 4.86
N ASP A 339 -3.71 34.74 5.59
CA ASP A 339 -5.14 34.79 5.30
C ASP A 339 -5.41 35.53 3.99
N ALA A 340 -4.62 36.56 3.65
CA ALA A 340 -4.70 37.21 2.35
C ALA A 340 -4.39 36.23 1.18
N PHE A 341 -3.36 35.38 1.34
CA PHE A 341 -3.05 34.33 0.36
C PHE A 341 -4.15 33.27 0.29
N ARG A 342 -4.70 32.84 1.43
CA ARG A 342 -5.82 31.88 1.47
C ARG A 342 -7.07 32.43 0.78
N ILE A 343 -7.42 33.68 1.04
CA ILE A 343 -8.58 34.34 0.42
C ILE A 343 -8.40 34.42 -1.11
N THR A 344 -7.21 34.80 -1.58
CA THR A 344 -6.94 34.91 -3.02
C THR A 344 -6.91 33.57 -3.75
N ILE A 345 -6.30 32.55 -3.15
CA ILE A 345 -6.32 31.18 -3.69
C ILE A 345 -7.76 30.63 -3.69
N SER A 346 -8.51 30.82 -2.61
CA SER A 346 -9.91 30.42 -2.52
C SER A 346 -10.76 31.11 -3.59
N PHE A 347 -10.55 32.42 -3.80
CA PHE A 347 -11.21 33.17 -4.86
C PHE A 347 -10.93 32.61 -6.26
N LEU A 348 -9.66 32.29 -6.56
CA LEU A 348 -9.27 31.67 -7.82
C LEU A 348 -9.95 30.30 -8.00
N ASN A 349 -9.90 29.47 -6.97
CA ASN A 349 -10.38 28.09 -7.00
C ASN A 349 -11.91 27.97 -6.95
N SER A 350 -12.63 29.01 -6.54
CA SER A 350 -14.10 29.00 -6.43
C SER A 350 -14.85 28.96 -7.77
N SER A 351 -14.17 29.14 -8.91
CA SER A 351 -14.81 29.06 -10.24
C SER A 351 -13.88 28.49 -11.30
N ASN A 352 -14.39 27.50 -12.05
CA ASN A 352 -13.70 26.93 -13.21
C ASN A 352 -13.38 27.98 -14.28
N GLN A 353 -14.22 29.02 -14.42
CA GLN A 353 -13.95 30.13 -15.34
C GLN A 353 -12.73 30.94 -14.89
N ARG A 354 -12.58 31.21 -13.59
CA ARG A 354 -11.42 31.95 -13.05
C ARG A 354 -10.14 31.14 -13.21
N ILE A 355 -10.19 29.83 -12.95
CA ILE A 355 -9.07 28.92 -13.19
C ILE A 355 -8.66 28.95 -14.66
N ALA A 356 -9.61 28.84 -15.59
CA ALA A 356 -9.33 28.87 -17.03
C ALA A 356 -8.76 30.23 -17.48
N SER A 357 -9.29 31.33 -16.96
CA SER A 357 -8.76 32.68 -17.23
C SER A 357 -7.34 32.86 -16.71
N TYR A 358 -7.03 32.39 -15.49
CA TYR A 358 -5.68 32.45 -14.96
C TYR A 358 -4.72 31.57 -15.78
N LYS A 359 -5.14 30.35 -16.15
CA LYS A 359 -4.34 29.48 -17.04
C LYS A 359 -4.02 30.18 -18.36
N SER A 360 -5.01 30.82 -18.99
CA SER A 360 -4.83 31.55 -20.24
C SER A 360 -3.89 32.75 -20.07
N TYR A 361 -4.01 33.47 -18.96
CA TYR A 361 -3.13 34.58 -18.61
C TYR A 361 -1.68 34.12 -18.43
N CYS A 362 -1.43 33.02 -17.71
CA CYS A 362 -0.09 32.44 -17.56
C CYS A 362 0.55 32.10 -18.91
N ILE A 363 -0.21 31.51 -19.84
CA ILE A 363 0.27 31.17 -21.19
C ILE A 363 0.70 32.43 -21.95
N ILE A 364 -0.07 33.52 -21.85
CA ILE A 364 0.25 34.80 -22.51
C ILE A 364 1.54 35.41 -21.94
N VAL A 365 1.74 35.32 -20.63
CA VAL A 365 2.94 35.83 -19.93
C VAL A 365 4.12 34.86 -20.03
N ASN A 366 3.97 33.75 -20.78
CA ASN A 366 4.98 32.71 -20.95
C ASN A 366 5.41 32.04 -19.62
N GLU A 367 4.48 31.89 -18.68
CA GLU A 367 4.63 31.14 -17.44
C GLU A 367 3.87 29.81 -17.50
N ARG A 368 4.43 28.74 -16.91
CA ARG A 368 3.74 27.46 -16.78
C ARG A 368 2.51 27.63 -15.87
N PRO A 369 1.29 27.35 -16.35
CA PRO A 369 0.10 27.42 -15.50
C PRO A 369 0.17 26.40 -14.38
N ARG A 370 -0.18 26.81 -13.16
CA ARG A 370 -0.21 25.92 -12.00
C ARG A 370 -1.51 26.06 -11.22
N LYS A 371 -1.98 24.95 -10.67
CA LYS A 371 -3.09 24.95 -9.71
C LYS A 371 -2.51 25.10 -8.30
N PHE A 372 -2.92 26.16 -7.60
CA PHE A 372 -2.55 26.35 -6.20
C PHE A 372 -3.57 25.68 -5.29
N GLN A 373 -3.08 24.88 -4.35
CA GLN A 373 -3.92 24.24 -3.34
C GLN A 373 -4.00 25.12 -2.09
N LEU A 374 -5.18 25.14 -1.45
CA LEU A 374 -5.33 25.74 -0.13
C LEU A 374 -4.61 24.87 0.92
N ASP A 375 -4.00 25.52 1.89
CA ASP A 375 -3.37 24.82 2.99
C ASP A 375 -4.39 24.18 3.94
N MET A 376 -3.99 23.09 4.58
CA MET A 376 -4.68 22.52 5.72
C MET A 376 -4.16 23.20 6.99
N ASP A 377 -4.97 24.06 7.59
CA ASP A 377 -4.56 24.83 8.78
C ASP A 377 -4.03 23.94 9.92
N MET A 378 -4.50 22.70 10.04
CA MET A 378 -4.00 21.74 11.04
C MET A 378 -2.55 21.27 10.81
N ARG A 379 -2.04 21.31 9.57
CA ARG A 379 -0.71 20.82 9.16
C ARG A 379 0.12 21.93 8.52
N TRP A 380 1.08 22.45 9.27
CA TRP A 380 1.91 23.57 8.83
C TRP A 380 2.70 23.32 7.53
N ASN A 381 3.10 22.07 7.24
CA ASN A 381 3.78 21.70 5.98
C ASN A 381 2.99 22.13 4.74
N SER A 382 1.65 22.06 4.80
CA SER A 382 0.80 22.46 3.69
C SER A 382 0.82 23.98 3.48
N THR A 383 0.96 24.78 4.54
CA THR A 383 1.16 26.22 4.45
C THR A 383 2.52 26.54 3.81
N TYR A 384 3.58 25.82 4.19
CA TYR A 384 4.89 25.98 3.58
C TYR A 384 4.87 25.65 2.08
N LEU A 385 4.29 24.51 1.69
CA LEU A 385 4.16 24.12 0.28
C LEU A 385 3.30 25.10 -0.53
N MET A 386 2.20 25.61 0.07
CA MET A 386 1.38 26.66 -0.54
C MET A 386 2.24 27.88 -0.90
N LEU A 387 3.04 28.38 0.04
CA LEU A 387 3.94 29.52 -0.20
C LEU A 387 5.07 29.17 -1.19
N LYS A 388 5.71 28.01 -1.04
CA LYS A 388 6.80 27.52 -1.91
C LYS A 388 6.37 27.48 -3.37
N HIS A 389 5.12 27.12 -3.63
CA HIS A 389 4.58 27.06 -4.98
C HIS A 389 4.05 28.41 -5.48
N LEU A 390 3.53 29.26 -4.58
CA LEU A 390 2.94 30.54 -4.95
C LEU A 390 3.97 31.65 -5.19
N VAL A 391 5.01 31.73 -4.36
CA VAL A 391 6.04 32.79 -4.41
C VAL A 391 6.71 32.94 -5.79
N PRO A 392 7.07 31.86 -6.52
CA PRO A 392 7.60 31.97 -7.87
C PRO A 392 6.68 32.68 -8.87
N HIS A 393 5.36 32.65 -8.63
CA HIS A 393 4.35 33.29 -9.47
C HIS A 393 3.87 34.65 -8.92
N LYS A 394 4.64 35.30 -8.03
CA LYS A 394 4.20 36.53 -7.36
C LYS A 394 3.72 37.63 -8.30
N GLN A 395 4.38 37.81 -9.45
CA GLN A 395 4.05 38.87 -10.41
C GLN A 395 2.75 38.55 -11.14
N SER A 396 2.67 37.39 -11.79
CA SER A 396 1.49 36.98 -12.54
C SER A 396 0.26 36.83 -11.65
N PHE A 397 0.41 36.25 -10.47
CA PHE A 397 -0.66 36.07 -9.50
C PHE A 397 -1.18 37.41 -8.97
N SER A 398 -0.29 38.35 -8.60
CA SER A 398 -0.70 39.66 -8.09
C SER A 398 -1.50 40.46 -9.13
N VAL A 399 -1.01 40.51 -10.37
CA VAL A 399 -1.70 41.23 -11.45
C VAL A 399 -3.07 40.63 -11.73
N PHE A 400 -3.16 39.29 -11.77
CA PHE A 400 -4.44 38.62 -11.97
C PHE A 400 -5.44 38.92 -10.85
N ILE A 401 -5.02 38.79 -9.59
CA ILE A 401 -5.87 39.10 -8.43
C ILE A 401 -6.28 40.57 -8.42
N GLN A 402 -5.37 41.49 -8.73
CA GLN A 402 -5.66 42.92 -8.79
C GLN A 402 -6.77 43.25 -9.80
N ASN A 403 -6.77 42.58 -10.96
CA ASN A 403 -7.74 42.85 -12.03
C ASN A 403 -9.09 42.15 -11.82
N HIS A 404 -9.11 40.99 -11.16
CA HIS A 404 -10.30 40.14 -11.10
C HIS A 404 -10.97 40.09 -9.73
N TYR A 405 -10.26 40.41 -8.63
CA TYR A 405 -10.85 40.35 -7.29
C TYR A 405 -11.77 41.55 -7.04
N PRO A 406 -13.05 41.32 -6.69
CA PRO A 406 -14.02 42.39 -6.48
C PRO A 406 -13.63 43.22 -5.25
N ARG A 407 -13.48 44.54 -5.43
CA ARG A 407 -13.13 45.49 -4.36
C ARG A 407 -14.05 46.71 -4.43
N GLY A 408 -14.41 47.25 -3.26
CA GLY A 408 -15.03 48.56 -3.19
C GLY A 408 -14.02 49.66 -3.53
N GLU A 409 -14.48 50.77 -4.10
CA GLU A 409 -13.63 51.93 -4.38
C GLU A 409 -12.88 52.38 -3.12
N GLY A 410 -11.56 52.52 -3.21
CA GLY A 410 -10.70 52.94 -2.10
C GLY A 410 -10.29 51.83 -1.12
N SER A 411 -10.71 50.57 -1.29
CA SER A 411 -10.23 49.46 -0.45
C SER A 411 -8.76 49.11 -0.75
N PRO A 412 -7.95 48.80 0.28
CA PRO A 412 -6.54 48.45 0.08
C PRO A 412 -6.38 47.21 -0.80
N MET A 413 -5.23 47.09 -1.46
CA MET A 413 -4.90 45.87 -2.21
C MET A 413 -4.80 44.68 -1.26
N LEU A 414 -5.44 43.57 -1.63
CA LEU A 414 -5.44 42.36 -0.81
C LEU A 414 -4.03 41.76 -0.71
N LEU A 415 -3.28 41.76 -1.81
CA LEU A 415 -1.87 41.42 -1.85
C LEU A 415 -1.06 42.67 -2.15
N THR A 416 -0.11 42.99 -1.28
CA THR A 416 0.83 44.11 -1.43
C THR A 416 2.26 43.59 -1.45
N ASP A 417 3.22 44.43 -1.83
CA ASP A 417 4.64 44.08 -1.78
C ASP A 417 5.09 43.65 -0.38
N ALA A 418 4.48 44.21 0.67
CA ALA A 418 4.74 43.79 2.05
C ALA A 418 4.32 42.33 2.31
N HIS A 419 3.20 41.87 1.74
CA HIS A 419 2.75 40.48 1.87
C HIS A 419 3.77 39.52 1.24
N TRP A 420 4.24 39.84 0.03
CA TRP A 420 5.23 39.02 -0.67
C TRP A 420 6.60 39.06 0.00
N TYR A 421 7.02 40.23 0.49
CA TYR A 421 8.25 40.38 1.26
C TYR A 421 8.24 39.47 2.48
N VAL A 422 7.18 39.50 3.28
CA VAL A 422 7.03 38.61 4.45
C VAL A 422 6.97 37.15 4.03
N ALA A 423 6.27 36.81 2.94
CA ALA A 423 6.16 35.45 2.43
C ALA A 423 7.50 34.85 1.99
N GLU A 424 8.35 35.61 1.30
CA GLU A 424 9.68 35.16 0.86
C GLU A 424 10.61 34.91 2.06
N HIS A 425 10.59 35.82 3.04
CA HIS A 425 11.42 35.70 4.23
C HIS A 425 10.95 34.55 5.12
N ILE A 426 9.65 34.42 5.37
CA ILE A 426 9.12 33.31 6.18
C ILE A 426 9.33 31.96 5.50
N LEU A 427 9.24 31.89 4.16
CA LEU A 427 9.51 30.67 3.42
C LEU A 427 10.94 30.19 3.67
N THR A 428 11.92 31.09 3.55
CA THR A 428 13.34 30.79 3.82
C THR A 428 13.55 30.40 5.28
N PHE A 429 12.92 31.10 6.22
CA PHE A 429 13.01 30.78 7.65
C PHE A 429 12.41 29.40 7.99
N LEU A 430 11.31 29.00 7.35
CA LEU A 430 10.61 27.75 7.63
C LEU A 430 11.21 26.52 6.95
N GLU A 431 12.10 26.71 5.99
CA GLU A 431 12.73 25.63 5.21
C GLU A 431 13.40 24.58 6.13
N LEU A 432 14.19 25.02 7.12
CA LEU A 432 14.82 24.09 8.06
C LEU A 432 13.82 23.20 8.80
N PHE A 433 12.67 23.75 9.21
CA PHE A 433 11.64 22.97 9.89
C PHE A 433 11.00 21.96 8.94
N TYR A 434 10.90 22.31 7.65
CA TYR A 434 10.24 21.50 6.64
C TYR A 434 11.12 20.30 6.33
N ASP A 435 12.40 20.56 6.07
CA ASP A 435 13.42 19.54 5.85
C ASP A 435 13.52 18.60 7.06
N SER A 436 13.54 19.16 8.28
CA SER A 436 13.52 18.37 9.53
C SER A 436 12.28 17.49 9.63
N THR A 437 11.10 18.01 9.27
CA THR A 437 9.84 17.25 9.33
C THR A 437 9.81 16.13 8.29
N VAL A 438 10.27 16.41 7.06
CA VAL A 438 10.38 15.42 5.98
C VAL A 438 11.32 14.30 6.39
N ALA A 439 12.53 14.64 6.86
CA ALA A 439 13.54 13.67 7.31
C ALA A 439 13.02 12.78 8.45
N LEU A 440 12.36 13.37 9.46
CA LEU A 440 11.82 12.63 10.60
C LEU A 440 10.53 11.86 10.29
N SER A 441 9.88 12.13 9.16
CA SER A 441 8.69 11.41 8.69
C SER A 441 9.01 10.23 7.77
N ALA A 442 10.29 9.96 7.49
CA ALA A 442 10.72 8.84 6.68
C ALA A 442 10.19 7.50 7.25
N VAL A 443 9.82 6.60 6.35
CA VAL A 443 9.04 5.39 6.68
C VAL A 443 9.91 4.14 6.80
N TYR A 444 10.88 3.97 5.91
CA TYR A 444 11.71 2.76 5.82
C TYR A 444 13.16 3.00 6.26
N ASP A 445 13.47 4.21 6.73
CA ASP A 445 14.78 4.59 7.24
C ASP A 445 14.72 4.79 8.76
N PRO A 446 15.77 4.43 9.52
CA PRO A 446 15.86 4.75 10.93
C PRO A 446 15.87 6.27 11.17
N THR A 447 14.81 6.80 11.77
CA THR A 447 14.67 8.25 12.03
C THR A 447 15.07 8.67 13.45
N SER A 448 15.05 7.75 14.41
CA SER A 448 15.24 8.06 15.84
C SER A 448 16.64 8.58 16.18
N SER A 449 17.67 8.21 15.41
CA SER A 449 19.03 8.74 15.55
C SER A 449 19.17 10.17 15.03
N LEU A 450 18.30 10.58 14.10
CA LEU A 450 18.33 11.91 13.48
C LEU A 450 17.67 13.00 14.34
N ILE A 451 16.79 12.60 15.28
CA ILE A 451 16.01 13.55 16.09
C ILE A 451 16.89 14.58 16.79
N LEU A 452 17.99 14.13 17.43
CA LEU A 452 18.84 15.05 18.18
C LEU A 452 19.59 16.03 17.27
N HIS A 453 19.97 15.62 16.06
CA HIS A 453 20.57 16.52 15.07
C HIS A 453 19.62 17.68 14.75
N HIS A 454 18.36 17.36 14.39
CA HIS A 454 17.38 18.38 14.06
C HIS A 454 16.94 19.23 15.25
N ILE A 455 16.87 18.68 16.47
CA ILE A 455 16.60 19.48 17.67
C ILE A 455 17.67 20.57 17.85
N ILE A 456 18.94 20.23 17.64
CA ILE A 456 20.06 21.18 17.78
C ILE A 456 20.04 22.22 16.67
N GLU A 457 19.81 21.80 15.42
CA GLU A 457 19.69 22.71 14.28
C GLU A 457 18.54 23.71 14.49
N ILE A 458 17.37 23.22 14.89
CA ILE A 458 16.21 24.07 15.19
C ILE A 458 16.51 25.03 16.35
N ALA A 459 17.19 24.57 17.41
CA ALA A 459 17.57 25.44 18.53
C ALA A 459 18.51 26.56 18.07
N GLY A 460 19.54 26.22 17.30
CA GLY A 460 20.48 27.20 16.74
C GLY A 460 19.78 28.19 15.82
N HIS A 461 18.88 27.71 14.97
CA HIS A 461 18.09 28.55 14.06
C HIS A 461 17.18 29.53 14.82
N LEU A 462 16.44 29.05 15.81
CA LEU A 462 15.62 29.92 16.66
C LEU A 462 16.46 30.97 17.40
N ASN A 463 17.69 30.63 17.83
CA ASN A 463 18.59 31.58 18.47
C ASN A 463 19.11 32.65 17.49
N ASN A 464 19.46 32.27 16.27
CA ASN A 464 19.97 33.20 15.25
C ASN A 464 18.94 34.27 14.88
N TYR A 465 17.65 33.91 14.83
CA TYR A 465 16.57 34.82 14.45
C TYR A 465 15.87 35.53 15.62
N GLU A 466 16.33 35.34 16.86
CA GLU A 466 15.70 35.93 18.05
C GLU A 466 15.76 37.47 18.08
N ASN A 467 16.89 38.02 17.62
CA ASN A 467 17.14 39.45 17.61
C ASN A 467 16.81 40.10 16.25
N ASP A 468 16.29 39.32 15.30
CA ASP A 468 15.86 39.84 14.02
C ASP A 468 14.57 40.66 14.18
N SER A 469 14.55 41.90 13.67
CA SER A 469 13.41 42.80 13.78
C SER A 469 12.11 42.24 13.17
N LEU A 470 12.22 41.46 12.10
CA LEU A 470 11.08 40.88 11.39
C LEU A 470 10.57 39.63 12.12
N PHE A 471 11.49 38.79 12.59
CA PHE A 471 11.16 37.46 13.12
C PHE A 471 11.01 37.39 14.63
N ARG A 472 11.46 38.38 15.40
CA ARG A 472 11.36 38.36 16.87
C ARG A 472 9.96 38.01 17.37
N SER A 473 8.93 38.62 16.79
CA SER A 473 7.53 38.36 17.19
C SER A 473 7.06 36.93 16.91
N VAL A 474 7.66 36.28 15.90
CA VAL A 474 7.39 34.90 15.45
C VAL A 474 8.22 33.90 16.26
N VAL A 475 9.49 34.20 16.49
CA VAL A 475 10.48 33.30 17.11
C VAL A 475 10.24 33.12 18.60
N VAL A 476 9.88 34.18 19.34
CA VAL A 476 9.61 34.10 20.79
C VAL A 476 8.58 33.00 21.14
N PRO A 477 7.35 32.99 20.57
CA PRO A 477 6.39 31.93 20.87
C PRO A 477 6.80 30.56 20.32
N MET A 478 7.66 30.49 19.30
CA MET A 478 8.24 29.24 18.81
C MET A 478 9.23 28.68 19.83
N LYS A 479 10.10 29.52 20.40
CA LYS A 479 11.04 29.16 21.47
C LYS A 479 10.32 28.67 22.72
N ASP A 480 9.26 29.35 23.14
CA ASP A 480 8.46 28.91 24.30
C ASP A 480 7.92 27.49 24.10
N LYS A 481 7.43 27.18 22.89
CA LYS A 481 6.99 25.83 22.54
C LYS A 481 8.13 24.85 22.43
N PHE A 482 9.25 25.24 21.84
CA PHE A 482 10.45 24.41 21.74
C PHE A 482 10.92 23.98 23.14
N LEU A 483 11.07 24.93 24.06
CA LEU A 483 11.46 24.67 25.44
C LEU A 483 10.44 23.81 26.18
N LYS A 484 9.14 24.05 25.99
CA LYS A 484 8.10 23.24 26.63
C LYS A 484 8.27 21.75 26.37
N TYR A 485 8.67 21.37 25.15
CA TYR A 485 8.73 19.95 24.75
C TYR A 485 10.13 19.37 24.76
N TRP A 486 11.15 20.17 24.50
CA TRP A 486 12.51 19.68 24.31
C TRP A 486 13.52 20.21 25.30
N ARG A 487 13.15 21.06 26.27
CA ARG A 487 14.06 21.46 27.37
C ARG A 487 14.73 20.25 28.02
N ASP A 488 13.94 19.22 28.30
CA ASP A 488 14.42 17.94 28.80
C ASP A 488 14.38 16.92 27.66
N ILE A 489 15.56 16.56 27.14
CA ILE A 489 15.67 15.61 26.03
C ILE A 489 15.39 14.18 26.56
N PRO A 490 14.43 13.46 25.97
CA PRO A 490 14.21 12.05 26.30
C PRO A 490 15.47 11.20 26.13
N LEU A 491 15.74 10.33 27.11
CA LEU A 491 16.95 9.49 27.11
C LEU A 491 17.08 8.64 25.83
N LEU A 492 15.95 8.21 25.26
CA LEU A 492 15.92 7.46 24.01
C LEU A 492 16.68 8.18 22.89
N TYR A 493 16.50 9.50 22.74
CA TYR A 493 17.13 10.28 21.67
C TYR A 493 18.65 10.32 21.83
N SER A 494 19.14 10.38 23.06
CA SER A 494 20.59 10.34 23.34
C SER A 494 21.18 8.97 23.01
N ILE A 495 20.47 7.89 23.34
CA ILE A 495 20.94 6.52 23.06
C ILE A 495 20.94 6.25 21.56
N THR A 496 19.85 6.55 20.86
CA THR A 496 19.74 6.34 19.41
C THR A 496 20.77 7.18 18.64
N PHE A 497 21.09 8.38 19.13
CA PHE A 497 22.16 9.20 18.59
C PHE A 497 23.55 8.59 18.80
N ILE A 498 23.85 8.03 19.98
CA ILE A 498 25.12 7.32 20.21
C ILE A 498 25.26 6.10 19.30
N MET A 499 24.15 5.41 19.03
CA MET A 499 24.11 4.23 18.17
C MET A 499 24.35 4.57 16.68
N ASP A 500 24.32 5.84 16.28
CA ASP A 500 24.75 6.27 14.96
C ASP A 500 26.30 6.29 14.89
N PRO A 501 26.93 5.45 14.05
CA PRO A 501 28.38 5.39 13.92
C PRO A 501 29.02 6.71 13.47
N ARG A 502 28.24 7.63 12.88
CA ARG A 502 28.72 8.96 12.45
C ARG A 502 28.86 9.92 13.62
N ALA A 503 28.04 9.76 14.66
CA ALA A 503 28.06 10.61 15.84
C ALA A 503 28.96 10.04 16.94
N ASN A 504 28.71 8.79 17.36
CA ASN A 504 29.33 8.14 18.51
C ASN A 504 29.22 8.95 19.84
N LEU A 505 29.78 8.42 20.93
CA LEU A 505 29.84 9.09 22.24
C LEU A 505 30.53 10.47 22.19
N ARG A 506 31.55 10.62 21.34
CA ARG A 506 32.25 11.90 21.16
C ARG A 506 31.35 12.95 20.51
N GLY A 507 30.54 12.54 19.53
CA GLY A 507 29.53 13.40 18.93
C GLY A 507 28.46 13.78 19.93
N LEU A 508 28.04 12.87 20.81
CA LEU A 508 27.03 13.19 21.82
C LEU A 508 27.52 14.26 22.79
N ASN A 509 28.76 14.16 23.28
CA ASN A 509 29.30 15.19 24.17
C ASN A 509 29.36 16.57 23.50
N LYS A 510 29.71 16.62 22.20
CA LYS A 510 29.66 17.86 21.42
C LYS A 510 28.24 18.34 21.20
N ALA A 511 27.32 17.44 20.87
CA ALA A 511 25.91 17.73 20.64
C ALA A 511 25.24 18.28 21.91
N LEU A 512 25.46 17.63 23.05
CA LEU A 512 25.01 18.10 24.36
C LEU A 512 25.66 19.43 24.73
N PHE A 513 26.94 19.63 24.43
CA PHE A 513 27.60 20.93 24.64
C PHE A 513 26.94 22.02 23.78
N CYS A 514 26.77 21.80 22.47
CA CYS A 514 26.08 22.72 21.55
C CYS A 514 24.64 22.99 21.97
N TYR A 515 23.95 21.94 22.42
CA TYR A 515 22.57 22.00 22.89
C TYR A 515 22.49 22.81 24.19
N LEU A 516 23.37 22.54 25.16
CA LEU A 516 23.47 23.29 26.41
C LEU A 516 23.91 24.73 26.18
N THR A 517 24.81 25.03 25.26
CA THR A 517 25.14 26.43 24.92
C THR A 517 23.94 27.13 24.30
N SER A 518 23.20 26.43 23.45
CA SER A 518 21.97 26.96 22.83
C SER A 518 20.85 27.12 23.88
N LEU A 519 20.72 26.19 24.82
CA LEU A 519 19.77 26.22 25.93
C LEU A 519 20.13 27.27 26.97
N VAL A 520 21.39 27.41 27.34
CA VAL A 520 21.87 28.39 28.33
C VAL A 520 21.63 29.80 27.79
N LEU A 521 21.80 30.02 26.47
CA LEU A 521 21.34 31.24 25.79
C LEU A 521 19.83 31.44 25.87
N ILE A 522 19.05 30.35 25.82
CA ILE A 522 17.58 30.40 25.92
C ILE A 522 17.08 30.55 27.37
N THR A 523 17.81 30.03 28.36
CA THR A 523 17.37 29.92 29.77
C THR A 523 17.92 31.05 30.65
N LEU A 524 19.03 31.72 30.27
CA LEU A 524 19.57 32.88 31.01
C LEU A 524 18.78 34.19 30.79
N LEU A 525 17.70 34.17 30.01
CA LEU A 525 16.91 35.36 29.66
C LEU A 525 15.40 35.20 29.93
N ILE A 526 15.01 34.24 30.78
CA ILE A 526 13.76 34.23 31.55
C ILE A 526 14.13 34.51 32.99
#